data_AF-A0A5N0EGK7-F1
#
_entry.id   AF-A0A5N0EGK7-F1
#
_cell.length_a   1.000
_cell.length_b   1.000
_cell.length_c   1.000
_cell.angle_alpha   90.00
_cell.angle_beta   90.00
_cell.angle_gamma   90.00
#
_symmetry.space_group_name_H-M   'P 1'
#
loop_
_entity.id
_entity.type
_entity.pdbx_description
1 polymer ?
#
loop_
_entity_poly.entity_id
_entity_poly.type
_entity_poly.pdbx_seq_one_letter_code
_entity_poly.pdbx_strand_id
1 'polypeptide(L)'
;MTRLSEIIRHGAEIHGWVPQPDMPCRGHLHRLPTLANFITLTRSFVSTVLFGVAFTTGNLAHLSLAVGVAVCGDLMDGFVARLMNQQSRFGAVFDLCADRLAVGLLFTYMTWHEPQQAVADLTYLFVAFMLDCPLSLMFLPHGLTSQSEFDRHDVALWKWNFSPLAKFMHSLLLPGLVLLAPPVIGTIGALISGIVRIWWIVRDNAF
;
A
#
# COMPACT_ATOMS: atom_id res chain seq x y z
N MET A 1 13.60 38.37 -24.04
CA MET A 1 12.94 37.14 -23.57
C MET A 1 13.73 35.89 -24.02
N THR A 2 15.05 35.89 -23.87
CA THR A 2 15.92 34.86 -24.50
C THR A 2 16.88 34.18 -23.51
N ARG A 3 17.02 34.69 -22.28
CA ARG A 3 17.93 34.14 -21.26
C ARG A 3 17.29 33.20 -20.23
N LEU A 4 15.96 33.22 -20.07
CA LEU A 4 15.26 32.33 -19.12
C LEU A 4 15.04 30.92 -19.70
N SER A 5 14.86 30.81 -21.01
CA SER A 5 14.76 29.51 -21.71
C SER A 5 16.10 28.77 -21.76
N GLU A 6 17.23 29.48 -21.79
CA GLU A 6 18.57 28.89 -21.77
C GLU A 6 18.95 28.32 -20.40
N ILE A 7 18.56 28.98 -19.31
CA ILE A 7 18.84 28.53 -17.94
C ILE A 7 18.04 27.25 -17.62
N ILE A 8 16.80 27.13 -18.10
CA ILE A 8 16.00 25.91 -17.96
C ILE A 8 16.62 24.76 -18.76
N ARG A 9 17.25 25.06 -19.92
CA ARG A 9 17.89 24.07 -20.78
C ARG A 9 19.20 23.54 -20.18
N HIS A 10 20.02 24.42 -19.57
CA HIS A 10 21.27 24.00 -18.90
C HIS A 10 21.05 23.29 -17.56
N GLY A 11 19.95 23.55 -16.85
CA GLY A 11 19.60 22.80 -15.64
C GLY A 11 19.23 21.34 -15.89
N ALA A 12 18.83 21.00 -17.11
CA ALA A 12 18.46 19.64 -17.51
C ALA A 12 19.68 18.75 -17.88
N GLU A 13 20.84 19.34 -18.18
CA GLU A 13 22.05 18.59 -18.59
C GLU A 13 22.95 18.18 -17.42
N ILE A 14 22.80 18.81 -16.24
CA ILE A 14 23.59 18.50 -15.03
C ILE A 14 23.08 17.27 -14.25
N HIS A 15 21.88 16.78 -14.55
CA HIS A 15 21.45 15.43 -14.19
C HIS A 15 21.53 14.58 -15.44
N GLY A 16 22.64 13.85 -15.60
CA GLY A 16 22.88 12.88 -16.68
C GLY A 16 21.91 11.69 -16.66
N TRP A 17 20.62 11.97 -16.75
CA TRP A 17 19.60 11.01 -17.09
C TRP A 17 19.61 10.87 -18.61
N VAL A 18 20.47 9.97 -19.09
CA VAL A 18 20.27 9.34 -20.39
C VAL A 18 18.98 8.52 -20.23
N PRO A 19 17.92 8.78 -21.03
CA PRO A 19 16.81 7.85 -21.11
C PRO A 19 17.42 6.51 -21.49
N GLN A 20 17.47 5.56 -20.55
CA GLN A 20 17.83 4.21 -20.92
C GLN A 20 16.84 3.80 -22.01
N PRO A 21 17.32 3.28 -23.16
CA PRO A 21 16.43 2.73 -24.16
C PRO A 21 15.51 1.78 -23.40
N ASP A 22 14.22 2.09 -23.48
CA ASP A 22 13.09 1.27 -23.09
C ASP A 22 13.53 -0.17 -22.92
N MET A 23 13.97 -0.52 -21.70
CA MET A 23 14.12 -1.91 -21.35
C MET A 23 12.72 -2.44 -21.58
N PRO A 24 12.51 -3.40 -22.49
CA PRO A 24 11.19 -3.94 -22.71
C PRO A 24 10.69 -4.29 -21.33
N CYS A 25 9.61 -3.63 -20.90
CA CYS A 25 8.96 -3.91 -19.62
C CYS A 25 8.92 -5.43 -19.59
N ARG A 26 9.71 -6.05 -18.71
CA ARG A 26 9.83 -7.51 -18.70
C ARG A 26 8.54 -8.01 -18.07
N GLY A 27 7.47 -7.89 -18.86
CA GLY A 27 6.13 -8.35 -18.60
C GLY A 27 6.16 -9.85 -18.67
N HIS A 28 6.84 -10.45 -17.69
CA HIS A 28 6.59 -11.83 -17.33
C HIS A 28 5.31 -11.80 -16.50
N LEU A 29 4.17 -11.64 -17.17
CA LEU A 29 2.98 -12.34 -16.69
C LEU A 29 3.38 -13.83 -16.59
N HIS A 30 2.94 -14.51 -15.54
CA HIS A 30 3.14 -15.94 -15.25
C HIS A 30 4.46 -16.35 -14.61
N ARG A 31 4.61 -16.16 -13.28
CA ARG A 31 4.97 -17.27 -12.37
C ARG A 31 4.26 -17.11 -11.03
N LEU A 32 3.16 -17.83 -10.84
CA LEU A 32 2.61 -18.12 -9.51
C LEU A 32 3.68 -18.68 -8.54
N PRO A 33 4.59 -19.59 -8.96
CA PRO A 33 5.59 -20.16 -8.05
C PRO A 33 6.86 -19.31 -8.01
N THR A 34 6.78 -18.08 -7.48
CA THR A 34 7.98 -17.41 -6.95
C THR A 34 8.04 -17.64 -5.44
N LEU A 35 9.25 -17.60 -4.87
CA LEU A 35 9.39 -17.76 -3.43
C LEU A 35 8.68 -16.61 -2.69
N ALA A 36 8.78 -15.38 -3.22
CA ALA A 36 8.05 -14.23 -2.70
C ALA A 36 6.53 -14.47 -2.66
N ASN A 37 5.91 -14.89 -3.77
CA ASN A 37 4.46 -15.15 -3.81
C ASN A 37 4.07 -16.30 -2.87
N PHE A 38 4.92 -17.31 -2.70
CA PHE A 38 4.66 -18.39 -1.75
C PHE A 38 4.69 -17.89 -0.29
N ILE A 39 5.61 -16.98 0.04
CA ILE A 39 5.65 -16.31 1.34
C ILE A 39 4.38 -15.47 1.53
N THR A 40 3.98 -14.67 0.54
CA THR A 40 2.74 -13.89 0.59
C THR A 40 1.50 -14.78 0.81
N LEU A 41 1.39 -15.89 0.07
CA LEU A 41 0.28 -16.84 0.24
C LEU A 41 0.28 -17.45 1.65
N THR A 42 1.45 -17.88 2.10
CA THR A 42 1.61 -18.52 3.41
C THR A 42 1.32 -17.54 4.56
N ARG A 43 1.84 -16.30 4.49
CA ARG A 43 1.57 -15.27 5.51
C ARG A 43 0.09 -14.95 5.57
N SER A 44 -0.58 -14.80 4.43
CA SER A 44 -2.01 -14.50 4.39
C SER A 44 -2.84 -15.64 4.98
N PHE A 45 -2.53 -16.89 4.62
CA PHE A 45 -3.24 -18.05 5.15
C PHE A 45 -3.05 -18.18 6.67
N VAL A 46 -1.80 -18.16 7.14
CA VAL A 46 -1.49 -18.30 8.59
C VAL A 46 -2.09 -17.15 9.38
N SER A 47 -1.94 -15.91 8.91
CA SER A 47 -2.53 -14.74 9.56
C SER A 47 -4.05 -14.83 9.62
N THR A 48 -4.72 -15.27 8.54
CA THR A 48 -6.18 -15.44 8.51
C THR A 48 -6.66 -16.48 9.52
N VAL A 49 -5.97 -17.62 9.62
CA VAL A 49 -6.30 -18.64 10.63
C VAL A 49 -6.12 -18.09 12.05
N LEU A 50 -5.04 -17.35 12.30
CA LEU A 50 -4.79 -16.71 13.60
C LEU A 50 -5.82 -15.63 13.93
N PHE A 51 -6.27 -14.85 12.96
CA PHE A 51 -7.41 -13.94 13.13
C PHE A 51 -8.67 -14.73 13.52
N GLY A 52 -8.97 -15.85 12.85
CA GLY A 52 -10.09 -16.72 13.23
C GLY A 52 -9.99 -17.24 14.67
N VAL A 53 -8.80 -17.61 15.12
CA VAL A 53 -8.54 -17.96 16.53
C VAL A 53 -8.73 -16.74 17.46
N ALA A 54 -8.28 -15.56 17.04
CA ALA A 54 -8.50 -14.33 17.80
C ALA A 54 -10.01 -14.04 17.96
N PHE A 55 -10.80 -14.12 16.88
CA PHE A 55 -12.26 -13.93 16.90
C PHE A 55 -12.97 -14.91 17.86
N THR A 56 -12.54 -16.17 17.90
CA THR A 56 -13.17 -17.18 18.78
C THR A 56 -12.74 -17.05 20.24
N THR A 57 -11.51 -16.62 20.50
CA THR A 57 -10.96 -16.52 21.87
C THR A 57 -11.14 -15.14 22.50
N GLY A 58 -11.34 -14.09 21.70
CA GLY A 58 -11.34 -12.69 22.14
C GLY A 58 -10.00 -12.22 22.72
N ASN A 59 -8.92 -12.98 22.54
CA ASN A 59 -7.65 -12.74 23.20
C ASN A 59 -6.72 -11.88 22.34
N LEU A 60 -6.31 -10.73 22.90
CA LEU A 60 -5.39 -9.79 22.26
C LEU A 60 -4.04 -10.42 21.87
N ALA A 61 -3.55 -11.42 22.59
CA ALA A 61 -2.30 -12.09 22.24
C ALA A 61 -2.39 -12.80 20.87
N HIS A 62 -3.52 -13.47 20.59
CA HIS A 62 -3.75 -14.12 19.28
C HIS A 62 -3.90 -13.08 18.18
N LEU A 63 -4.58 -11.96 18.47
CA LEU A 63 -4.70 -10.84 17.53
C LEU A 63 -3.32 -10.23 17.21
N SER A 64 -2.52 -9.94 18.23
CA SER A 64 -1.16 -9.41 18.06
C SER A 64 -0.29 -10.38 17.27
N LEU A 65 -0.42 -11.68 17.50
CA LEU A 65 0.28 -12.70 16.72
C LEU A 65 -0.19 -12.72 15.25
N ALA A 66 -1.49 -12.63 14.99
CA ALA A 66 -2.04 -12.58 13.64
C ALA A 66 -1.52 -11.37 12.85
N VAL A 67 -1.54 -10.19 13.48
CA VAL A 67 -1.00 -8.95 12.91
C VAL A 67 0.52 -9.05 12.73
N GLY A 68 1.23 -9.57 13.72
CA GLY A 68 2.67 -9.77 13.66
C GLY A 68 3.09 -10.67 12.50
N VAL A 69 2.39 -11.78 12.26
CA VAL A 69 2.62 -12.65 11.11
C VAL A 69 2.35 -11.93 9.78
N ALA A 70 1.27 -11.15 9.69
CA ALA A 70 0.95 -10.40 8.48
C ALA A 70 2.05 -9.38 8.12
N VAL A 71 2.49 -8.59 9.11
CA VAL A 71 3.50 -7.54 8.94
C VAL A 71 4.89 -8.13 8.70
N CYS A 72 5.32 -9.11 9.50
CA CYS A 72 6.62 -9.73 9.31
C CYS A 72 6.70 -10.45 7.97
N GLY A 73 5.62 -11.12 7.55
CA GLY A 73 5.56 -11.78 6.25
C GLY A 73 5.69 -10.81 5.07
N ASP A 74 5.05 -9.63 5.15
CA ASP A 74 5.13 -8.58 4.13
C ASP A 74 6.55 -8.03 3.98
N LEU A 75 7.23 -7.79 5.11
CA LEU A 75 8.64 -7.39 5.07
C LEU A 75 9.52 -8.48 4.44
N MET A 76 9.23 -9.75 4.71
CA MET A 76 9.97 -10.89 4.20
C MET A 76 9.76 -11.12 2.69
N ASP A 77 8.52 -11.09 2.19
CA ASP A 77 8.25 -11.30 0.76
C ASP A 77 8.85 -10.19 -0.09
N GLY A 78 8.75 -8.93 0.35
CA GLY A 78 9.34 -7.78 -0.32
C GLY A 78 10.87 -7.81 -0.30
N PHE A 79 11.48 -8.26 0.79
CA PHE A 79 12.93 -8.47 0.87
C PHE A 79 13.40 -9.58 -0.08
N VAL A 80 12.74 -10.74 -0.06
CA VAL A 80 13.07 -11.89 -0.93
C VAL A 80 12.86 -11.54 -2.40
N ALA A 81 11.79 -10.82 -2.74
CA ALA A 81 11.53 -10.40 -4.11
C ALA A 81 12.64 -9.52 -4.69
N ARG A 82 13.20 -8.60 -3.88
CA ARG A 82 14.33 -7.75 -4.28
C ARG A 82 15.63 -8.53 -4.37
N LEU A 83 15.91 -9.36 -3.37
CA LEU A 83 17.14 -10.17 -3.31
C LEU A 83 17.23 -11.15 -4.49
N MET A 84 16.11 -11.75 -4.88
CA MET A 84 16.05 -12.75 -5.94
C MET A 84 15.62 -12.18 -7.30
N ASN A 85 15.43 -10.86 -7.40
CA ASN A 85 14.93 -10.19 -8.61
C ASN A 85 13.62 -10.82 -9.17
N GLN A 86 12.68 -11.12 -8.27
CA GLN A 86 11.38 -11.77 -8.53
C GLN A 86 10.20 -10.78 -8.53
N GLN A 87 10.47 -9.48 -8.62
CA GLN A 87 9.42 -8.46 -8.66
C GLN A 87 8.55 -8.63 -9.92
N SER A 88 7.23 -8.60 -9.75
CA SER A 88 6.28 -8.76 -10.85
C SER A 88 5.00 -7.99 -10.55
N ARG A 89 4.25 -7.61 -11.59
CA ARG A 89 2.93 -6.97 -11.45
C ARG A 89 1.95 -7.85 -10.69
N PHE A 90 1.94 -9.15 -10.99
CA PHE A 90 1.10 -10.11 -10.26
C PHE A 90 1.46 -10.14 -8.78
N GLY A 91 2.75 -10.25 -8.45
CA GLY A 91 3.21 -10.23 -7.06
C GLY A 91 2.79 -8.96 -6.33
N ALA A 92 2.94 -7.79 -6.96
CA ALA A 92 2.52 -6.51 -6.38
C ALA A 92 1.01 -6.40 -6.14
N VAL A 93 0.18 -6.94 -7.05
CA VAL A 93 -1.29 -6.99 -6.85
C VAL A 93 -1.65 -8.03 -5.78
N PHE A 94 -0.98 -9.17 -5.77
CA PHE A 94 -1.23 -10.24 -4.79
C PHE A 94 -0.89 -9.81 -3.37
N ASP A 95 0.24 -9.10 -3.21
CA ASP A 95 0.67 -8.45 -1.97
C ASP A 95 -0.35 -7.40 -1.48
N LEU A 96 -0.81 -6.53 -2.38
CA LEU A 96 -1.89 -5.59 -2.07
C LEU A 96 -3.16 -6.32 -1.59
N CYS A 97 -3.57 -7.41 -2.24
CA CYS A 97 -4.74 -8.18 -1.80
C CYS A 97 -4.53 -8.81 -0.42
N ALA A 98 -3.35 -9.36 -0.15
CA ALA A 98 -2.97 -9.93 1.14
C ALA A 98 -3.05 -8.90 2.26
N ASP A 99 -2.54 -7.69 2.02
CA ASP A 99 -2.58 -6.59 2.99
C ASP A 99 -4.01 -6.11 3.24
N ARG A 100 -4.85 -6.01 2.19
CA ARG A 100 -6.26 -5.64 2.35
C ARG A 100 -7.03 -6.68 3.14
N LEU A 101 -6.74 -7.97 2.96
CA LEU A 101 -7.32 -9.03 3.79
C LEU A 101 -6.95 -8.84 5.26
N ALA A 102 -5.66 -8.63 5.57
CA ALA A 102 -5.20 -8.44 6.95
C ALA A 102 -5.80 -7.19 7.61
N VAL A 103 -5.82 -6.05 6.89
CA VAL A 103 -6.46 -4.80 7.36
C VAL A 103 -7.96 -5.01 7.58
N GLY A 104 -8.64 -5.65 6.64
CA GLY A 104 -10.07 -5.99 6.75
C GLY A 104 -10.37 -6.80 7.99
N LEU A 105 -9.61 -7.87 8.24
CA LEU A 105 -9.78 -8.74 9.41
C LEU A 105 -9.49 -8.01 10.72
N LEU A 106 -8.43 -7.20 10.78
CA LEU A 106 -8.09 -6.41 11.96
C LEU A 106 -9.22 -5.45 12.35
N PHE A 107 -9.70 -4.64 11.41
CA PHE A 107 -10.74 -3.66 11.69
C PHE A 107 -12.10 -4.33 11.95
N THR A 108 -12.41 -5.43 11.26
CA THR A 108 -13.62 -6.22 11.56
C THR A 108 -13.59 -6.78 12.99
N TYR A 109 -12.44 -7.27 13.44
CA TYR A 109 -12.26 -7.73 14.82
C TYR A 109 -12.48 -6.60 15.81
N MET A 110 -11.87 -5.43 15.56
CA MET A 110 -11.99 -4.28 16.45
C MET A 110 -13.43 -3.76 16.52
N THR A 111 -14.11 -3.63 15.38
CA THR A 111 -15.52 -3.23 15.34
C THR A 111 -16.44 -4.21 16.07
N TRP A 112 -16.14 -5.52 15.99
CA TRP A 112 -16.91 -6.55 16.70
C TRP A 112 -16.77 -6.43 18.22
N HIS A 113 -15.55 -6.21 18.72
CA HIS A 113 -15.26 -6.16 20.15
C HIS A 113 -15.49 -4.78 20.79
N GLU A 114 -15.35 -3.72 20.01
CA GLU A 114 -15.53 -2.32 20.43
C GLU A 114 -16.53 -1.59 19.51
N PRO A 115 -17.85 -1.90 19.59
CA PRO A 115 -18.84 -1.34 18.66
C PRO A 115 -18.92 0.19 18.66
N GLN A 116 -18.47 0.84 19.73
CA GLN A 116 -18.39 2.31 19.80
C GLN A 116 -17.41 2.89 18.77
N GLN A 117 -16.43 2.11 18.31
CA GLN A 117 -15.46 2.49 17.27
C GLN A 117 -15.97 2.24 15.84
N ALA A 118 -17.12 1.59 15.67
CA ALA A 118 -17.60 1.13 14.37
C ALA A 118 -17.64 2.24 13.30
N VAL A 119 -18.05 3.46 13.66
CA VAL A 119 -18.09 4.58 12.70
C VAL A 119 -16.69 4.91 12.19
N ALA A 120 -15.69 4.95 13.07
CA ALA A 120 -14.31 5.25 12.69
C ALA A 120 -13.71 4.12 11.84
N ASP A 121 -13.88 2.89 12.29
CA ASP A 121 -13.37 1.68 11.65
C ASP A 121 -13.96 1.48 10.25
N LEU A 122 -15.29 1.56 10.11
CA LEU A 122 -15.98 1.39 8.83
C LEU A 122 -15.65 2.54 7.86
N THR A 123 -15.48 3.77 8.37
CA THR A 123 -15.03 4.90 7.55
C THR A 123 -13.61 4.65 7.04
N TYR A 124 -12.71 4.18 7.90
CA TYR A 124 -11.34 3.84 7.49
C TYR A 124 -11.32 2.67 6.50
N LEU A 125 -12.12 1.63 6.71
CA LEU A 125 -12.26 0.51 5.77
C LEU A 125 -12.76 0.97 4.41
N PHE A 126 -13.76 1.86 4.37
CA PHE A 126 -14.20 2.46 3.11
C PHE A 126 -13.04 3.16 2.39
N VAL A 127 -12.29 4.00 3.10
CA VAL A 127 -11.13 4.70 2.53
C VAL A 127 -10.06 3.71 2.05
N ALA A 128 -9.72 2.72 2.87
CA ALA A 128 -8.69 1.73 2.58
C ALA A 128 -9.02 0.86 1.35
N PHE A 129 -10.28 0.47 1.19
CA PHE A 129 -10.71 -0.41 0.10
C PHE A 129 -11.15 0.34 -1.15
N MET A 130 -11.90 1.44 -1.00
CA MET A 130 -12.48 2.15 -2.15
C MET A 130 -11.57 3.24 -2.69
N LEU A 131 -10.66 3.79 -1.89
CA LEU A 131 -9.80 4.91 -2.31
C LEU A 131 -8.34 4.49 -2.37
N ASP A 132 -7.78 3.94 -1.29
CA ASP A 132 -6.38 3.53 -1.26
C ASP A 132 -6.12 2.35 -2.20
N CYS A 133 -7.05 1.40 -2.37
CA CYS A 133 -6.84 0.26 -3.28
C CYS A 133 -6.76 0.68 -4.75
N PRO A 134 -7.71 1.46 -5.32
CA PRO A 134 -7.54 1.99 -6.68
C PRO A 134 -6.30 2.86 -6.84
N LEU A 135 -6.00 3.74 -5.88
CA LEU A 135 -4.78 4.55 -5.90
C LEU A 135 -3.52 3.67 -5.95
N SER A 136 -3.50 2.62 -5.12
CA SER A 136 -2.46 1.59 -5.08
C SER A 136 -2.36 0.78 -6.37
N LEU A 137 -3.41 0.72 -7.20
CA LEU A 137 -3.41 0.00 -8.47
C LEU A 137 -3.06 0.89 -9.68
N MET A 138 -2.94 2.20 -9.50
CA MET A 138 -2.64 3.16 -10.58
C MET A 138 -1.28 2.92 -11.26
N PHE A 139 -0.40 2.10 -10.68
CA PHE A 139 0.83 1.69 -11.36
C PHE A 139 0.54 0.79 -12.59
N LEU A 140 -0.61 0.11 -12.63
CA LEU A 140 -0.96 -0.82 -13.71
C LEU A 140 -1.23 -0.11 -15.05
N PRO A 141 -2.10 0.93 -15.15
CA PRO A 141 -2.29 1.67 -16.40
C PRO A 141 -1.00 2.29 -16.94
N HIS A 142 -0.11 2.71 -16.05
CA HIS A 142 1.18 3.34 -16.39
C HIS A 142 2.28 2.34 -16.77
N GLY A 143 1.97 1.04 -16.83
CA GLY A 143 2.92 0.02 -17.25
C GLY A 143 4.06 -0.21 -16.25
N LEU A 144 3.94 0.25 -15.01
CA LEU A 144 4.93 0.03 -13.96
C LEU A 144 4.84 -1.40 -13.41
N THR A 145 5.88 -1.87 -12.72
CA THR A 145 5.86 -3.21 -12.09
C THR A 145 5.18 -3.16 -10.73
N SER A 146 5.37 -2.07 -10.00
CA SER A 146 4.84 -1.87 -8.65
C SER A 146 4.74 -0.38 -8.32
N GLN A 147 4.02 -0.04 -7.24
CA GLN A 147 3.88 1.32 -6.73
C GLN A 147 5.21 1.96 -6.31
N SER A 148 6.25 1.19 -5.98
CA SER A 148 7.54 1.77 -5.59
C SER A 148 8.25 2.47 -6.73
N GLU A 149 7.90 2.15 -7.98
CA GLU A 149 8.49 2.74 -9.20
C GLU A 149 7.69 3.95 -9.72
N PHE A 150 6.69 4.42 -8.95
CA PHE A 150 5.82 5.51 -9.38
C PHE A 150 6.53 6.87 -9.49
N ASP A 151 7.71 6.99 -8.89
CA ASP A 151 8.59 8.15 -9.04
C ASP A 151 8.98 8.42 -10.49
N ARG A 152 9.00 7.37 -11.34
CA ARG A 152 9.25 7.50 -12.79
C ARG A 152 8.11 8.18 -13.55
N HIS A 153 6.91 8.16 -13.00
CA HIS A 153 5.72 8.78 -13.60
C HIS A 153 5.40 10.12 -12.96
N ASP A 154 5.23 10.14 -11.63
CA ASP A 154 4.97 11.36 -10.87
C ASP A 154 5.67 11.30 -9.50
N VAL A 155 6.75 12.07 -9.38
CA VAL A 155 7.56 12.18 -8.15
C VAL A 155 6.76 12.73 -6.98
N ALA A 156 5.82 13.66 -7.21
CA ALA A 156 5.01 14.24 -6.14
C ALA A 156 4.01 13.20 -5.60
N LEU A 157 3.31 12.49 -6.49
CA LEU A 157 2.39 11.43 -6.10
C LEU A 157 3.12 10.33 -5.35
N TRP A 158 4.26 9.89 -5.89
CA TRP A 158 5.13 8.91 -5.23
C TRP A 158 5.59 9.38 -3.85
N LYS A 159 6.08 10.62 -3.73
CA LYS A 159 6.60 11.15 -2.46
C LYS A 159 5.55 11.12 -1.35
N TRP A 160 4.31 11.48 -1.69
CA TRP A 160 3.23 11.61 -0.71
C TRP A 160 2.46 10.32 -0.44
N ASN A 161 2.46 9.33 -1.35
CA ASN A 161 1.68 8.10 -1.19
C ASN A 161 2.53 6.83 -1.09
N PHE A 162 3.64 6.75 -1.83
CA PHE A 162 4.40 5.51 -2.03
C PHE A 162 5.84 5.53 -1.51
N SER A 163 6.34 6.68 -1.07
CA SER A 163 7.65 6.78 -0.41
C SER A 163 7.68 5.96 0.88
N PRO A 164 8.87 5.52 1.37
CA PRO A 164 8.95 4.76 2.62
C PRO A 164 8.30 5.47 3.80
N LEU A 165 8.46 6.81 3.88
CA LEU A 165 7.82 7.62 4.91
C LEU A 165 6.30 7.66 4.73
N ALA A 166 5.80 7.89 3.52
CA ALA A 166 4.36 7.88 3.24
C ALA A 166 3.73 6.53 3.59
N LYS A 167 4.36 5.43 3.18
CA LYS A 167 3.92 4.07 3.54
C LYS A 167 3.84 3.88 5.05
N PHE A 168 4.84 4.34 5.80
CA PHE A 168 4.80 4.29 7.26
C PHE A 168 3.64 5.11 7.85
N MET A 169 3.40 6.33 7.35
CA MET A 169 2.29 7.18 7.80
C MET A 169 0.93 6.50 7.54
N HIS A 170 0.75 5.90 6.35
CA HIS A 170 -0.53 5.32 5.93
C HIS A 170 -0.77 3.92 6.49
N SER A 171 0.26 3.09 6.61
CA SER A 171 0.14 1.70 7.06
C SER A 171 0.23 1.53 8.58
N LEU A 172 0.78 2.50 9.31
CA LEU A 172 0.86 2.45 10.77
C LEU A 172 0.16 3.61 11.47
N LEU A 173 0.53 4.86 11.17
CA LEU A 173 0.03 5.98 11.96
C LEU A 173 -1.47 6.22 11.80
N LEU A 174 -1.97 6.19 10.57
CA LEU A 174 -3.39 6.39 10.32
C LEU A 174 -4.27 5.27 10.92
N PRO A 175 -4.05 3.97 10.62
CA PRO A 175 -4.83 2.92 11.27
C PRO A 175 -4.64 2.90 12.79
N GLY A 176 -3.44 3.20 13.31
CA GLY A 176 -3.23 3.37 14.75
C GLY A 176 -4.03 4.51 15.35
N LEU A 177 -4.12 5.66 14.67
CA LEU A 177 -4.98 6.78 15.06
C LEU A 177 -6.46 6.35 15.09
N VAL A 178 -6.92 5.64 14.08
CA VAL A 178 -8.33 5.18 14.01
C VAL A 178 -8.64 4.21 15.15
N LEU A 179 -7.75 3.25 15.42
CA LEU A 179 -7.97 2.22 16.44
C LEU A 179 -7.85 2.72 17.88
N LEU A 180 -7.00 3.71 18.14
CA LEU A 180 -6.64 4.12 19.50
C LEU A 180 -7.26 5.45 19.92
N ALA A 181 -7.66 6.31 18.97
CA ALA A 181 -8.26 7.59 19.30
C ALA A 181 -9.77 7.44 19.62
N PRO A 182 -10.39 8.47 20.23
CA PRO A 182 -11.83 8.57 20.29
C PRO A 182 -12.46 8.44 18.90
N PRO A 183 -13.63 7.80 18.75
CA PRO A 183 -14.22 7.50 17.44
C PRO A 183 -14.37 8.72 16.53
N VAL A 184 -14.71 9.88 17.11
CA VAL A 184 -14.82 11.15 16.37
C VAL A 184 -13.48 11.56 15.74
N ILE A 185 -12.38 11.45 16.49
CA ILE A 185 -11.04 11.81 16.02
C ILE A 185 -10.58 10.82 14.95
N GLY A 186 -10.76 9.52 15.18
CA GLY A 186 -10.46 8.48 14.19
C GLY A 186 -11.23 8.69 12.88
N THR A 187 -12.52 8.98 12.97
CA THR A 187 -13.38 9.27 11.81
C THR A 187 -12.90 10.49 11.04
N ILE A 188 -12.60 11.60 11.72
CA ILE A 188 -12.07 12.81 11.07
C ILE A 188 -10.75 12.51 10.36
N GLY A 189 -9.84 11.78 11.02
CA GLY A 189 -8.57 11.35 10.44
C GLY A 189 -8.76 10.52 9.16
N ALA A 190 -9.67 9.55 9.19
CA ALA A 190 -10.03 8.73 8.03
C ALA A 190 -10.65 9.57 6.90
N LEU A 191 -11.54 10.52 7.19
CA LEU A 191 -12.16 11.39 6.19
C LEU A 191 -11.15 12.33 5.52
N ILE A 192 -10.30 13.00 6.32
CA ILE A 192 -9.21 13.84 5.79
C ILE A 192 -8.33 13.01 4.87
N SER A 193 -7.97 11.81 5.34
CA SER A 193 -7.25 10.83 4.56
C SER A 193 -7.95 10.57 3.22
N GLY A 194 -9.23 10.22 3.22
CA GLY A 194 -10.01 9.95 2.02
C GLY A 194 -10.07 11.12 1.03
N ILE A 195 -10.25 12.35 1.52
CA ILE A 195 -10.24 13.56 0.68
C ILE A 195 -8.90 13.70 -0.06
N VAL A 196 -7.78 13.46 0.63
CA VAL A 196 -6.45 13.50 0.01
C VAL A 196 -6.33 12.44 -1.10
N ARG A 197 -6.88 11.25 -0.91
CA ARG A 197 -6.83 10.19 -1.94
C ARG A 197 -7.66 10.53 -3.15
N ILE A 198 -8.88 11.03 -2.95
CA ILE A 198 -9.76 11.49 -4.03
C ILE A 198 -9.03 12.56 -4.85
N TRP A 199 -8.38 13.51 -4.19
CA TRP A 199 -7.59 14.53 -4.88
C TRP A 199 -6.49 13.93 -5.75
N TRP A 200 -5.70 12.97 -5.24
CA TRP A 200 -4.65 12.32 -6.03
C TRP A 200 -5.21 11.53 -7.21
N ILE A 201 -6.30 10.76 -7.00
CA ILE A 201 -6.96 9.98 -8.06
C ILE A 201 -7.46 10.91 -9.17
N VAL A 202 -8.14 11.99 -8.81
CA VAL A 202 -8.66 12.97 -9.79
C VAL A 202 -7.54 13.69 -10.52
N ARG A 203 -6.45 14.04 -9.82
CA ARG A 203 -5.34 14.79 -10.43
C ARG A 203 -4.57 13.98 -11.47
N ASP A 204 -4.39 12.68 -11.24
CA ASP A 204 -3.61 11.81 -12.13
C ASP A 204 -4.35 11.48 -13.44
N ASN A 205 -5.68 11.65 -13.49
CA ASN A 205 -6.53 11.39 -14.67
C ASN A 205 -6.37 9.97 -15.28
N ALA A 206 -5.94 8.99 -14.50
CA ALA A 206 -5.73 7.61 -14.97
C ALA A 206 -7.03 6.77 -15.12
N PHE A 207 -8.19 7.41 -14.96
CA PHE A 207 -9.53 6.85 -15.12
C PHE A 207 -10.46 7.80 -15.87
#